data_AF-A0A1F7BPK2-F1
#
_entry.id   AF-A0A1F7BPK2-F1
#
_cell.length_a   1.000
_cell.length_b   1.000
_cell.length_c   1.000
_cell.angle_alpha   90.00
_cell.angle_beta   90.00
_cell.angle_gamma   90.00
#
_symmetry.space_group_name_H-M   'P 1'
#
loop_
_entity.id
_entity.type
_entity.pdbx_description
1 polymer ?
#
loop_
_entity_poly.entity_id
_entity_poly.type
_entity_poly.pdbx_seq_one_letter_code
_entity_poly.pdbx_strand_id
1 'polypeptide(L)'
;MTSSLPSDPKSIAAFIVRITFGLSILFIGLSHSMEVASFSTFTASGLGALAPFGTIWGYLLPGLMIVGGGLFVLGMYENLAVWSAGVAFGSIIVGMLLKPLLGGVPLSEVMPATINAYIYLFAFLMATKCWKV
;
A
#
# COMPACT_ATOMS: atom_id res chain seq x y z
N MET A 1 -4.53 -16.43 20.77
CA MET A 1 -5.74 -16.75 19.97
C MET A 1 -5.51 -18.11 19.34
N THR A 2 -6.30 -19.11 19.73
CA THR A 2 -6.27 -20.45 19.14
C THR A 2 -6.80 -20.35 17.71
N SER A 3 -5.92 -20.59 16.75
CA SER A 3 -6.22 -20.59 15.31
C SER A 3 -7.08 -21.81 14.94
N SER A 4 -8.40 -21.71 15.10
CA SER A 4 -9.32 -22.58 14.36
C SER A 4 -9.54 -21.99 12.97
N LEU A 5 -9.38 -22.81 11.93
CA LEU A 5 -9.74 -22.42 10.56
C LEU A 5 -11.24 -22.06 10.50
N PRO A 6 -11.63 -21.01 9.75
CA PRO A 6 -13.03 -20.65 9.59
C PRO A 6 -13.81 -21.77 8.90
N SER A 7 -15.03 -22.03 9.36
CA SER A 7 -15.84 -23.19 8.93
C SER A 7 -17.08 -22.83 8.12
N ASP A 8 -17.52 -21.57 8.12
CA ASP A 8 -18.62 -21.10 7.28
C ASP A 8 -18.11 -20.39 6.01
N PRO A 9 -18.87 -20.41 4.90
CA PRO A 9 -18.42 -19.86 3.63
C PRO A 9 -18.04 -18.37 3.66
N LYS A 10 -18.71 -17.55 4.47
CA LYS A 10 -18.43 -16.10 4.54
C LYS A 10 -17.11 -15.85 5.24
N SER A 11 -16.86 -16.53 6.35
CA SER A 11 -15.61 -16.44 7.11
C SER A 11 -14.42 -16.96 6.31
N ILE A 12 -14.60 -18.04 5.54
CA ILE A 12 -13.57 -18.55 4.63
C ILE A 12 -13.23 -17.51 3.55
N ALA A 13 -14.24 -16.94 2.88
CA ALA A 13 -14.02 -15.93 1.86
C ALA A 13 -13.34 -14.67 2.43
N ALA A 14 -13.79 -14.20 3.60
CA ALA A 14 -13.18 -13.06 4.27
C ALA A 14 -11.72 -13.32 4.66
N PHE A 15 -11.42 -14.49 5.20
CA PHE A 15 -10.06 -14.91 5.53
C PHE A 15 -9.17 -14.91 4.29
N ILE A 16 -9.62 -15.51 3.18
CA ILE A 16 -8.87 -15.55 1.92
C ILE A 16 -8.62 -14.13 1.39
N VAL A 17 -9.61 -13.25 1.39
CA VAL A 17 -9.46 -11.85 0.95
C VAL A 17 -8.44 -11.12 1.82
N ARG A 18 -8.53 -11.24 3.14
CA ARG A 18 -7.61 -10.59 4.08
C ARG A 18 -6.17 -11.06 3.89
N ILE A 19 -5.96 -12.37 3.79
CA ILE A 19 -4.63 -12.97 3.61
C ILE A 19 -4.06 -12.60 2.24
N THR A 20 -4.84 -12.75 1.17
CA THR A 20 -4.39 -12.44 -0.20
C THR A 20 -4.02 -10.96 -0.33
N PHE A 21 -4.86 -10.08 0.20
CA PHE A 21 -4.56 -8.64 0.25
C PHE A 21 -3.29 -8.39 1.07
N GLY A 22 -3.22 -8.88 2.31
CA GLY A 22 -2.07 -8.66 3.19
C GLY A 22 -0.75 -9.16 2.59
N LEU A 23 -0.74 -10.35 1.99
CA LEU A 23 0.44 -10.88 1.30
C LEU A 23 0.81 -10.05 0.08
N SER A 24 -0.16 -9.59 -0.71
CA SER A 24 0.09 -8.75 -1.88
C SER A 24 0.82 -7.46 -1.49
N ILE A 25 0.33 -6.76 -0.45
CA ILE A 25 0.95 -5.49 -0.03
C ILE A 25 2.31 -5.72 0.63
N LEU A 26 2.47 -6.81 1.38
CA LEU A 26 3.74 -7.21 1.96
C LEU A 26 4.79 -7.47 0.87
N PHE A 27 4.43 -8.21 -0.18
CA PHE A 27 5.35 -8.49 -1.28
C PHE A 27 5.70 -7.24 -2.09
N ILE A 28 4.75 -6.34 -2.33
CA ILE A 28 5.04 -5.04 -2.96
C ILE A 28 6.05 -4.24 -2.11
N GLY A 29 5.83 -4.17 -0.80
CA GLY A 29 6.75 -3.50 0.12
C GLY A 29 8.14 -4.13 0.17
N LEU A 30 8.22 -5.47 0.15
CA LEU A 30 9.51 -6.17 0.06
C LEU A 30 10.23 -5.88 -1.25
N SER A 31 9.52 -5.92 -2.39
CA SER A 31 10.10 -5.60 -3.70
C SER A 31 10.66 -4.18 -3.75
N HIS A 32 9.93 -3.20 -3.22
CA HIS A 32 10.44 -1.82 -3.12
C HIS A 32 11.62 -1.69 -2.17
N SER A 33 11.68 -2.50 -1.10
CA SER A 33 12.80 -2.51 -0.16
C SER A 33 14.06 -3.13 -0.76
N MET A 34 13.91 -4.17 -1.59
CA MET A 34 15.03 -4.80 -2.31
C MET A 34 15.69 -3.84 -3.30
N GLU A 35 14.92 -2.90 -3.85
CA GLU A 35 15.38 -1.91 -4.82
C GLU A 35 15.30 -0.48 -4.28
N VAL A 36 15.49 -0.28 -2.97
CA VAL A 36 15.19 1.00 -2.29
C VAL A 36 15.92 2.21 -2.88
N ALA A 37 17.14 2.03 -3.41
CA ALA A 37 17.89 3.10 -4.06
C ALA A 37 17.19 3.59 -5.35
N SER A 38 16.79 2.66 -6.20
CA SER A 38 16.04 2.96 -7.43
C SER A 38 14.65 3.49 -7.10
N PHE A 39 13.98 2.89 -6.12
CA PHE A 39 12.64 3.29 -5.71
C PHE A 39 12.61 4.71 -5.13
N SER A 40 13.52 5.05 -4.22
CA SER A 40 13.60 6.40 -3.63
C SER A 40 13.91 7.48 -4.67
N THR A 41 14.74 7.15 -5.67
CA THR A 41 14.99 8.03 -6.82
C THR A 41 13.72 8.22 -7.65
N PHE A 42 12.97 7.15 -7.91
CA PHE A 42 11.69 7.22 -8.60
C PHE A 42 10.66 8.05 -7.81
N THR A 43 10.56 7.88 -6.50
CA THR A 43 9.63 8.65 -5.66
C THR A 43 9.96 10.14 -5.68
N ALA A 44 11.25 10.50 -5.65
CA ALA A 44 11.71 11.90 -5.73
C ALA A 44 11.56 12.51 -7.13
N SER A 45 11.69 11.71 -8.19
CA SER A 45 11.66 12.17 -9.56
C SER A 45 10.32 12.83 -9.93
N GLY A 46 10.41 14.01 -10.55
CA GLY A 46 9.24 14.78 -10.98
C GLY A 46 8.56 15.58 -9.88
N LEU A 47 9.12 15.66 -8.66
CA LEU A 47 8.54 16.47 -7.56
C LEU A 47 9.13 17.89 -7.44
N GLY A 48 10.10 18.26 -8.28
CA GLY A 48 10.74 19.58 -8.24
C GLY A 48 11.35 19.87 -6.86
N ALA A 49 10.97 21.00 -6.26
CA ALA A 49 11.47 21.41 -4.94
C ALA A 49 11.11 20.44 -3.79
N LEU A 50 10.10 19.58 -3.98
CA LEU A 50 9.72 18.55 -2.99
C LEU A 50 10.48 17.23 -3.13
N ALA A 51 11.45 17.12 -4.06
CA ALA A 51 12.23 15.91 -4.27
C ALA A 51 12.84 15.31 -2.97
N PRO A 52 13.37 16.09 -2.00
CA PRO A 52 13.90 15.52 -0.75
C PRO A 52 12.83 14.78 0.07
N PHE A 53 11.59 15.28 0.09
CA PHE A 53 10.48 14.60 0.75
C PHE A 53 10.11 13.31 0.02
N GLY A 54 10.17 13.30 -1.32
CA GLY A 54 10.01 12.09 -2.11
C GLY A 54 11.06 11.03 -1.79
N THR A 55 12.32 11.43 -1.61
CA THR A 55 13.40 10.50 -1.21
C THR A 55 13.12 9.88 0.15
N ILE A 56 12.79 10.70 1.17
CA ILE A 56 12.46 10.21 2.52
C ILE A 56 11.26 9.26 2.45
N TRP A 57 10.23 9.63 1.69
CA TRP A 57 9.04 8.81 1.53
C TRP A 57 9.33 7.47 0.86
N GLY A 58 10.28 7.43 -0.08
CA GLY A 58 10.76 6.19 -0.71
C GLY A 58 11.32 5.16 0.29
N TYR A 59 11.80 5.59 1.45
CA TYR A 59 12.22 4.68 2.53
C TYR A 59 11.07 4.30 3.48
N LEU A 60 10.13 5.22 3.70
CA LEU A 60 9.00 5.00 4.63
C LEU A 60 7.90 4.13 4.02
N LEU A 61 7.55 4.39 2.76
CA LEU A 61 6.44 3.73 2.07
C LEU A 61 6.58 2.19 2.03
N PRO A 62 7.75 1.60 1.71
CA PRO A 62 7.93 0.15 1.75
C PRO A 62 7.75 -0.42 3.16
N GLY A 63 8.24 0.28 4.19
CA GLY A 63 8.07 -0.12 5.59
C GLY A 63 6.60 -0.15 6.01
N LEU A 64 5.83 0.87 5.63
CA LEU A 64 4.37 0.91 5.87
C LEU A 64 3.65 -0.26 5.20
N MET A 65 4.03 -0.60 3.96
CA MET A 65 3.46 -1.73 3.23
C MET A 65 3.79 -3.09 3.87
N ILE A 66 5.03 -3.28 4.32
CA ILE A 66 5.47 -4.51 5.00
C ILE A 66 4.74 -4.68 6.32
N VAL A 67 4.71 -3.64 7.16
CA VAL A 67 4.03 -3.68 8.47
C VAL A 67 2.54 -3.88 8.29
N GLY A 68 1.90 -3.10 7.42
CA GLY A 68 0.47 -3.22 7.14
C GLY A 68 0.12 -4.60 6.60
N GLY A 69 0.88 -5.09 5.62
CA GLY A 69 0.67 -6.41 5.03
C GLY A 69 0.81 -7.54 6.02
N GLY A 70 1.89 -7.53 6.79
CA GLY A 70 2.12 -8.52 7.85
C GLY A 70 0.99 -8.54 8.87
N LEU A 71 0.54 -7.37 9.33
CA LEU A 71 -0.54 -7.28 10.31
C LEU A 71 -1.90 -7.72 9.74
N PHE A 72 -2.20 -7.42 8.47
CA PHE A 72 -3.37 -7.95 7.77
C PHE A 72 -3.33 -9.48 7.67
N VAL A 73 -2.18 -10.05 7.33
CA VAL A 73 -2.00 -11.51 7.24
C VAL A 73 -2.18 -12.17 8.61
N LEU A 74 -1.53 -11.63 9.63
CA LEU A 74 -1.60 -12.16 11.00
C LEU A 74 -2.98 -11.95 11.64
N GLY A 75 -3.80 -11.04 11.10
CA GLY A 75 -5.08 -10.66 11.70
C GLY A 75 -4.89 -10.02 13.08
N MET A 76 -3.82 -9.24 13.26
CA MET A 76 -3.45 -8.61 14.53
C MET A 76 -3.42 -7.09 14.42
N TYR A 77 -3.73 -6.41 15.53
CA TYR A 77 -3.64 -4.94 15.65
C TYR A 77 -4.35 -4.19 14.50
N GLU A 78 -5.65 -4.46 14.31
CA GLU A 78 -6.50 -3.94 13.22
C GLU A 78 -6.24 -2.46 12.91
N ASN A 79 -6.32 -1.58 13.91
CA ASN A 79 -6.10 -0.14 13.71
C ASN A 79 -4.72 0.17 13.11
N LEU A 80 -3.65 -0.50 13.58
CA LEU A 80 -2.29 -0.27 13.07
C LEU A 80 -2.14 -0.81 11.65
N ALA A 81 -2.73 -1.97 11.36
CA ALA A 81 -2.76 -2.57 10.02
C ALA A 81 -3.46 -1.63 9.02
N VAL A 82 -4.61 -1.09 9.41
CA VAL A 82 -5.42 -0.18 8.59
C VAL A 82 -4.73 1.16 8.38
N TRP A 83 -4.14 1.75 9.43
CA TRP A 83 -3.40 3.02 9.29
C TRP A 83 -2.18 2.87 8.38
N SER A 84 -1.35 1.86 8.61
CA SER A 84 -0.14 1.64 7.81
C SER A 84 -0.44 1.37 6.33
N ALA A 85 -1.34 0.44 6.03
CA ALA A 85 -1.75 0.16 4.66
C ALA A 85 -2.50 1.33 4.00
N GLY A 86 -3.39 1.99 4.73
CA GLY A 86 -4.17 3.13 4.23
C GLY A 86 -3.29 4.33 3.88
N VAL A 87 -2.34 4.69 4.75
CA VAL A 87 -1.36 5.75 4.48
C VAL A 87 -0.49 5.39 3.29
N ALA A 88 -0.06 4.13 3.18
CA ALA A 88 0.73 3.68 2.02
C ALA A 88 -0.03 3.91 0.70
N PHE A 89 -1.24 3.36 0.55
CA PHE A 89 -2.01 3.51 -0.70
C PHE A 89 -2.46 4.93 -0.99
N GLY A 90 -2.96 5.65 0.02
CA GLY A 90 -3.39 7.04 -0.13
C GLY A 90 -2.24 7.94 -0.60
N SER A 91 -1.04 7.73 -0.07
CA SER A 91 0.13 8.52 -0.42
C SER A 91 0.60 8.32 -1.88
N ILE A 92 0.37 7.14 -2.47
CA ILE A 92 0.75 6.88 -3.87
C ILE A 92 -0.06 7.78 -4.80
N ILE A 93 -1.38 7.87 -4.59
CA ILE A 93 -2.28 8.69 -5.41
C ILE A 93 -1.86 10.15 -5.34
N VAL A 94 -1.67 10.67 -4.11
CA VAL A 94 -1.26 12.07 -3.89
C VAL A 94 0.11 12.32 -4.51
N GLY A 95 1.10 11.45 -4.24
CA GLY A 95 2.46 11.59 -4.76
C GLY A 95 2.53 11.59 -6.28
N MET A 96 1.77 10.71 -6.95
CA MET A 96 1.72 10.67 -8.41
C MET A 96 1.08 11.92 -9.01
N LEU A 97 -0.01 12.44 -8.40
CA LEU A 97 -0.68 13.66 -8.87
C LEU A 97 0.09 14.95 -8.54
N LEU A 98 0.98 14.94 -7.55
CA LEU A 98 1.88 16.07 -7.29
C LEU A 98 2.94 16.24 -8.38
N LYS A 99 3.34 15.17 -9.07
CA LYS A 99 4.40 15.24 -10.09
C LYS A 99 4.04 16.14 -11.28
N PRO A 100 2.84 16.03 -11.90
CA PRO A 100 2.41 17.00 -12.90
C PRO A 100 2.24 18.42 -12.37
N LEU A 101 1.73 18.54 -11.15
CA LEU A 101 1.44 19.85 -10.55
C LEU A 101 2.72 20.65 -10.24
N LEU A 102 3.79 19.97 -9.83
CA LEU A 102 5.00 20.62 -9.30
C LEU A 102 6.24 20.45 -10.17
N GLY A 103 6.37 19.33 -10.88
CA GLY A 103 7.55 19.02 -11.70
C GLY A 103 7.30 19.03 -13.20
N GLY A 104 6.08 19.36 -13.65
CA GLY A 104 5.74 19.43 -15.07
C GLY A 104 5.71 18.08 -15.79
N VAL A 105 5.67 16.97 -15.05
CA VAL A 105 5.51 15.63 -15.64
C VAL A 105 4.16 15.54 -16.34
N PRO A 106 4.07 15.07 -17.60
CA PRO A 106 2.80 14.94 -18.28
C PRO A 106 1.81 14.08 -17.49
N LEU A 107 0.55 14.55 -17.36
CA LEU A 107 -0.49 13.83 -16.62
C LEU A 107 -0.66 12.39 -17.15
N SER A 108 -0.57 12.19 -18.46
CA SER A 108 -0.65 10.88 -19.11
C SER A 108 0.36 9.86 -18.61
N GLU A 109 1.52 10.29 -18.11
CA GLU A 109 2.56 9.40 -17.58
C GLU A 109 2.25 8.92 -16.16
N VAL A 110 1.52 9.70 -15.37
CA VAL A 110 1.22 9.37 -13.97
C VAL A 110 -0.14 8.70 -13.79
N MET A 111 -1.04 8.84 -14.76
CA MET A 111 -2.39 8.28 -14.70
C MET A 111 -2.43 6.75 -14.55
N PRO A 112 -1.60 5.94 -15.26
CA PRO A 112 -1.63 4.49 -15.09
C PRO A 112 -1.32 4.05 -13.66
N ALA A 113 -0.28 4.61 -13.05
CA ALA A 113 0.08 4.32 -11.66
C ALA A 113 -0.97 4.83 -10.68
N THR A 114 -1.56 6.00 -10.94
CA THR A 114 -2.63 6.58 -10.11
C THR A 114 -3.89 5.72 -10.12
N ILE A 115 -4.33 5.27 -11.30
CA ILE A 115 -5.49 4.38 -11.46
C ILE A 115 -5.23 3.05 -10.74
N ASN A 116 -4.05 2.46 -10.92
CA ASN A 116 -3.68 1.23 -10.20
C ASN A 116 -3.76 1.42 -8.68
N ALA A 117 -3.28 2.55 -8.15
CA ALA A 117 -3.36 2.84 -6.73
C ALA A 117 -4.81 2.96 -6.23
N TYR A 118 -5.73 3.52 -7.03
CA TYR A 118 -7.17 3.51 -6.71
C TYR A 118 -7.76 2.09 -6.66
N ILE A 119 -7.37 1.21 -7.59
CA ILE A 119 -7.82 -0.20 -7.59
C ILE A 119 -7.37 -0.89 -6.28
N TYR A 120 -6.11 -0.70 -5.88
CA TYR A 120 -5.61 -1.22 -4.61
C TYR A 120 -6.30 -0.59 -3.40
N LEU A 121 -6.66 0.70 -3.47
CA LEU A 121 -7.42 1.36 -2.40
C LEU A 121 -8.81 0.74 -2.24
N PHE A 122 -9.49 0.37 -3.33
CA PHE A 122 -10.76 -0.37 -3.23
C PHE A 122 -10.57 -1.77 -2.65
N ALA A 123 -9.52 -2.49 -3.07
CA ALA A 123 -9.18 -3.78 -2.48
C ALA A 123 -8.89 -3.66 -0.97
N PHE A 124 -8.19 -2.61 -0.56
CA PHE A 124 -7.95 -2.27 0.84
C PHE A 124 -9.27 -2.05 1.59
N LEU A 125 -10.17 -1.20 1.08
CA LEU A 125 -11.47 -0.95 1.71
C LEU A 125 -12.29 -2.24 1.85
N MET A 126 -12.21 -3.16 0.90
CA MET A 126 -12.85 -4.46 1.02
C MET A 126 -12.17 -5.34 2.08
N ALA A 127 -10.84 -5.42 2.08
CA ALA A 127 -10.08 -6.20 3.06
C ALA A 127 -10.28 -5.71 4.50
N THR A 128 -10.49 -4.41 4.71
CA THR A 128 -10.79 -3.86 6.06
C THR A 128 -12.11 -4.38 6.62
N LYS A 129 -13.05 -4.79 5.77
CA LYS A 129 -14.32 -5.40 6.20
C LYS A 129 -14.19 -6.88 6.58
N CYS A 130 -13.05 -7.50 6.30
CA CYS A 130 -12.79 -8.92 6.50
C CYS A 130 -12.12 -9.25 7.86
N TRP A 131 -12.16 -8.31 8.83
CA TRP A 131 -11.51 -8.48 10.12
C TRP A 131 -12.35 -9.20 11.18
N LYS A 132 -13.69 -9.04 11.14
CA LYS A 132 -14.62 -9.50 12.17
C LYS A 132 -15.51 -10.65 11.70
N VAL A 133 -15.02 -11.45 10.76
CA VAL A 133 -15.75 -12.58 10.18
C VAL A 133 -15.24 -13.87 10.80
#